data_AF-A0A4U3MKK1-F1
#
_entry.id   AF-A0A4U3MKK1-F1
#
_cell.length_a   1.000
_cell.length_b   1.000
_cell.length_c   1.000
_cell.angle_alpha   90.00
_cell.angle_beta   90.00
_cell.angle_gamma   90.00
#
_symmetry.space_group_name_H-M   'P 1'
#
loop_
_entity.id
_entity.type
_entity.pdbx_description
1 polymer ?
#
loop_
_entity_poly.entity_id
_entity_poly.type
_entity_poly.pdbx_seq_one_letter_code
_entity_poly.pdbx_strand_id
1 'polypeptide(L)'
;MKKIKVIYLMLILIVTFVSGCSSNKKYSEAVDRAFEANKQLNEESNYQGAKRFFERDKSNVMVWEDKNNYYVYMRQNISGTKNDYVSGDGYKISKNSDRWDSSPKSRAKIMEFLEDNEKPVFEEKNVELVSDDYDMQ
;
A
#
# COMPACT_ATOMS: atom_id res chain seq x y z
N MET A 1 -19.11 -29.10 41.28
CA MET A 1 -17.93 -28.35 40.82
C MET A 1 -17.93 -28.23 39.28
N LYS A 2 -18.76 -27.35 38.69
CA LYS A 2 -18.89 -27.21 37.21
C LYS A 2 -18.78 -25.76 36.68
N LYS A 3 -18.61 -24.76 37.55
CA LYS A 3 -18.75 -23.33 37.18
C LYS A 3 -17.45 -22.58 36.88
N ILE A 4 -16.27 -23.18 37.07
CA ILE A 4 -14.99 -22.47 36.97
C ILE A 4 -14.35 -22.55 35.56
N LYS A 5 -14.73 -23.53 34.73
CA LYS A 5 -14.07 -23.77 33.43
C LYS A 5 -14.52 -22.83 32.28
N VAL A 6 -15.59 -22.05 32.44
CA VAL A 6 -16.12 -21.20 31.36
C VAL A 6 -15.39 -19.86 31.27
N ILE A 7 -14.86 -19.34 32.38
CA ILE A 7 -14.21 -18.02 32.43
C ILE A 7 -12.86 -18.04 31.70
N TYR A 8 -12.10 -19.13 31.78
CA TYR A 8 -10.80 -19.24 31.12
C TYR A 8 -10.90 -19.37 29.59
N LEU A 9 -12.03 -19.87 29.05
CA LEU A 9 -12.22 -19.97 27.59
C LEU A 9 -12.57 -18.62 26.97
N MET A 10 -13.28 -17.74 27.71
CA MET A 10 -13.66 -16.41 27.22
C MET A 10 -12.48 -15.44 27.16
N LEU A 11 -11.51 -15.57 28.06
CA LEU A 11 -10.30 -14.73 28.07
C LEU A 11 -9.36 -15.02 26.89
N ILE A 12 -9.29 -16.26 26.42
CA ILE A 12 -8.43 -16.62 25.27
C ILE A 12 -9.02 -16.08 23.95
N LEU A 13 -10.35 -16.03 23.83
CA LEU A 13 -11.04 -15.48 22.65
C LEU A 13 -10.90 -13.96 22.51
N ILE A 14 -10.82 -13.23 23.63
CA ILE A 14 -10.65 -11.78 23.61
C ILE A 14 -9.22 -11.41 23.19
N VAL A 15 -8.21 -12.16 23.61
CA VAL A 15 -6.80 -11.88 23.25
C VAL A 15 -6.54 -12.05 21.75
N THR A 16 -7.30 -12.90 21.04
CA THR A 16 -7.19 -13.04 19.58
C THR A 16 -7.90 -11.94 18.77
N PHE A 17 -8.82 -11.17 19.36
CA PHE A 17 -9.58 -10.13 18.63
C PHE A 17 -9.00 -8.72 18.74
N VAL A 18 -8.16 -8.43 19.74
CA VAL A 18 -7.62 -7.07 19.94
C VAL A 18 -6.35 -6.81 19.10
N SER A 19 -5.67 -7.86 18.64
CA SER A 19 -4.46 -7.72 17.81
C SER A 19 -4.74 -7.43 16.33
N GLY A 20 -5.96 -7.66 15.84
CA GLY A 20 -6.31 -7.58 14.42
C GLY A 20 -6.96 -6.27 13.96
N CYS A 21 -7.47 -5.44 14.88
CA CYS A 21 -8.13 -4.17 14.51
C CYS A 21 -7.14 -2.99 14.46
N SER A 22 -6.06 -3.03 15.24
CA SER A 22 -5.07 -1.93 15.26
C SER A 22 -4.11 -1.96 14.09
N SER A 23 -3.83 -3.14 13.52
CA SER A 23 -2.94 -3.28 12.37
C SER A 23 -3.54 -2.65 11.12
N ASN A 24 -4.82 -2.88 10.84
CA ASN A 24 -5.47 -2.31 9.66
C ASN A 24 -5.56 -0.78 9.73
N LYS A 25 -5.78 -0.20 10.92
CA LYS A 25 -5.85 1.25 11.06
C LYS A 25 -4.50 1.94 10.76
N LYS A 26 -3.39 1.40 11.26
CA LYS A 26 -2.06 1.97 10.99
C LYS A 26 -1.70 1.99 9.50
N TYR A 27 -2.10 0.94 8.77
CA TYR A 27 -1.79 0.85 7.34
C TYR A 27 -2.73 1.73 6.52
N SER A 28 -4.01 1.84 6.89
CA SER A 28 -4.92 2.79 6.24
C SER A 28 -4.41 4.22 6.33
N GLU A 29 -3.89 4.65 7.49
CA GLU A 29 -3.32 6.00 7.65
C GLU A 29 -2.09 6.22 6.76
N ALA A 30 -1.22 5.20 6.60
CA ALA A 30 -0.08 5.27 5.69
C ALA A 30 -0.52 5.35 4.21
N VAL A 31 -1.57 4.61 3.86
CA VAL A 31 -2.17 4.62 2.51
C VAL A 31 -2.81 5.98 2.23
N ASP A 32 -3.59 6.53 3.16
CA ASP A 32 -4.22 7.85 3.02
C ASP A 32 -3.15 8.93 2.76
N ARG A 33 -2.06 8.91 3.54
CA ARG A 33 -0.91 9.81 3.33
C ARG A 33 -0.24 9.64 1.97
N ALA A 34 -0.17 8.42 1.44
CA ALA A 34 0.40 8.19 0.11
C ALA A 34 -0.48 8.76 -1.01
N PHE A 35 -1.81 8.67 -0.88
CA PHE A 35 -2.74 9.32 -1.81
C PHE A 35 -2.68 10.84 -1.72
N GLU A 36 -2.56 11.40 -0.51
CA GLU A 36 -2.36 12.83 -0.31
C GLU A 36 -1.05 13.32 -0.96
N ALA A 37 0.05 12.58 -0.76
CA ALA A 37 1.34 12.85 -1.41
C ALA A 37 1.26 12.77 -2.94
N ASN A 38 0.54 11.78 -3.48
CA ASN A 38 0.30 11.68 -4.92
C ASN A 38 -0.45 12.90 -5.45
N LYS A 39 -1.48 13.35 -4.74
CA LYS A 39 -2.22 14.56 -5.09
C LYS A 39 -1.33 15.80 -5.05
N GLN A 40 -0.57 16.01 -3.97
CA GLN A 40 0.36 17.13 -3.81
C GLN A 40 1.38 17.18 -4.97
N LEU A 41 2.02 16.06 -5.28
CA LEU A 41 2.98 16.00 -6.40
C LEU A 41 2.34 16.39 -7.73
N ASN A 42 1.13 15.91 -8.03
CA ASN A 42 0.44 16.20 -9.29
C ASN A 42 -0.12 17.63 -9.37
N GLU A 43 -0.33 18.28 -8.22
CA GLU A 43 -0.75 19.69 -8.13
C GLU A 43 0.45 20.65 -8.20
N GLU A 44 1.57 20.31 -7.54
CA GLU A 44 2.77 21.13 -7.48
C GLU A 44 3.64 21.01 -8.74
N SER A 45 3.62 19.85 -9.38
CA SER A 45 4.37 19.67 -10.62
C SER A 45 3.61 20.33 -11.78
N ASN A 46 4.16 21.43 -12.31
CA ASN A 46 3.86 21.96 -13.65
C ASN A 46 4.31 20.99 -14.77
N TYR A 47 4.34 19.70 -14.49
CA TYR A 47 4.75 18.67 -15.43
C TYR A 47 3.67 18.56 -16.51
N GLN A 48 4.01 18.96 -17.73
CA GLN A 48 3.12 18.88 -18.89
C GLN A 48 2.89 17.44 -19.38
N GLY A 49 3.52 16.44 -18.74
CA GLY A 49 3.21 15.03 -18.94
C GLY A 49 2.02 14.63 -18.08
N ALA A 50 1.06 13.91 -18.68
CA ALA A 50 -0.21 13.49 -18.08
C ALA A 50 -0.13 13.29 -16.55
N LYS A 51 -0.85 14.13 -15.81
CA LYS A 51 -1.00 14.02 -14.34
C LYS A 51 -1.32 12.56 -14.02
N ARG A 52 -0.40 11.87 -13.33
CA ARG A 52 -0.58 10.49 -12.90
C ARG A 52 -1.26 10.51 -11.54
N PHE A 53 -2.54 10.82 -11.58
CA PHE A 53 -3.41 10.81 -10.42
C PHE A 53 -3.86 9.38 -10.15
N PHE A 54 -3.68 8.91 -8.91
CA PHE A 54 -4.16 7.62 -8.46
C PHE A 54 -5.39 7.83 -7.57
N GLU A 55 -6.47 7.12 -7.88
CA GLU A 55 -7.68 7.08 -7.05
C GLU A 55 -7.72 5.74 -6.31
N ARG A 56 -8.07 5.74 -5.02
CA ARG A 56 -7.99 4.54 -4.17
C ARG A 56 -8.90 3.42 -4.67
N ASP A 57 -10.12 3.74 -5.07
CA ASP A 57 -11.10 2.80 -5.63
C ASP A 57 -10.70 2.25 -7.01
N LYS A 58 -9.79 2.91 -7.72
CA LYS A 58 -9.24 2.47 -9.01
C LYS A 58 -7.87 1.83 -8.91
N SER A 59 -7.31 1.71 -7.71
CA SER A 59 -5.93 1.28 -7.48
C SER A 59 -5.87 0.09 -6.54
N ASN A 60 -4.96 -0.83 -6.83
CA ASN A 60 -4.48 -1.78 -5.84
C ASN A 60 -3.32 -1.15 -5.07
N VAL A 61 -3.26 -1.41 -3.77
CA VAL A 61 -2.25 -0.82 -2.88
C VAL A 61 -1.57 -1.93 -2.11
N MET A 62 -0.25 -1.87 -2.02
CA MET A 62 0.55 -2.77 -1.20
C MET A 62 1.45 -1.97 -0.29
N VAL A 63 1.64 -2.45 0.94
CA VAL A 63 2.45 -1.79 1.95
C VAL A 63 3.49 -2.75 2.50
N TRP A 64 4.73 -2.27 2.54
CA TRP A 64 5.83 -2.86 3.29
C TRP A 64 6.23 -1.91 4.41
N GLU A 65 6.93 -2.44 5.42
CA GLU A 65 7.42 -1.61 6.51
C GLU A 65 8.83 -1.99 6.95
N ASP A 66 9.63 -0.99 7.31
CA ASP A 66 10.84 -1.18 8.11
C ASP A 66 10.66 -0.56 9.51
N LYS A 67 11.74 -0.47 10.28
CA LYS A 67 11.73 0.12 11.63
C LYS A 67 11.17 1.55 11.67
N ASN A 68 11.38 2.34 10.62
CA ASN A 68 11.19 3.79 10.60
C ASN A 68 10.15 4.26 9.58
N ASN A 69 9.83 3.47 8.56
CA ASN A 69 9.04 3.90 7.42
C ASN A 69 8.03 2.84 6.98
N TYR A 70 6.95 3.31 6.37
CA TYR A 70 6.10 2.55 5.47
C TYR A 70 6.54 2.79 4.03
N TYR A 71 6.44 1.76 3.21
CA TYR A 71 6.66 1.81 1.76
C TYR A 71 5.35 1.42 1.10
N VAL A 72 4.68 2.39 0.49
CA VAL A 72 3.37 2.23 -0.13
C VAL A 72 3.54 2.22 -1.64
N TYR A 73 3.08 1.17 -2.31
CA TYR A 73 3.08 1.06 -3.76
C TYR A 73 1.64 0.98 -4.26
N MET A 74 1.27 1.89 -5.15
CA MET A 74 -0.04 1.98 -5.78
C MET A 74 0.07 1.56 -7.23
N ARG A 75 -0.88 0.78 -7.73
CA ARG A 75 -0.96 0.36 -9.14
C ARG A 75 -2.39 0.39 -9.65
N GLN A 76 -2.58 0.88 -10.88
CA GLN A 76 -3.88 0.96 -11.54
C GLN A 76 -3.75 0.67 -13.03
N ASN A 77 -4.87 0.28 -13.65
CA ASN A 77 -4.94 0.16 -15.10
C ASN A 77 -4.97 1.55 -15.72
N ILE A 78 -4.17 1.77 -16.76
CA ILE A 78 -4.23 2.97 -17.59
C ILE A 78 -4.64 2.56 -18.99
N SER A 79 -5.69 3.21 -19.51
CA SER A 79 -6.08 3.03 -20.90
C SER A 79 -5.12 3.75 -21.83
N GLY A 80 -4.34 2.98 -22.57
CA GLY A 80 -3.48 3.50 -23.62
C GLY A 80 -4.21 3.59 -24.96
N THR A 81 -3.65 4.37 -25.90
CA THR A 81 -4.19 4.47 -27.27
C THR A 81 -4.04 3.18 -28.07
N LYS A 82 -3.17 2.26 -27.65
CA LYS A 82 -2.91 0.99 -28.33
C LYS A 82 -3.31 -0.22 -27.50
N ASN A 83 -2.96 -0.23 -26.21
CA ASN A 83 -3.32 -1.26 -25.24
C ASN A 83 -3.46 -0.62 -23.86
N ASP A 84 -4.28 -1.24 -23.02
CA ASP A 84 -4.26 -0.98 -21.58
C ASP A 84 -2.95 -1.52 -20.99
N TYR A 85 -2.45 -0.88 -19.95
CA TYR A 85 -1.24 -1.30 -19.24
C TYR A 85 -1.33 -0.96 -17.76
N VAL A 86 -0.52 -1.61 -16.92
CA VAL A 86 -0.45 -1.29 -15.49
C VAL A 86 0.54 -0.16 -15.24
N SER A 87 0.08 0.91 -14.60
CA SER A 87 0.97 1.97 -14.09
C SER A 87 1.04 1.89 -12.59
N GLY A 88 2.23 2.08 -12.03
CA GLY A 88 2.43 2.15 -10.60
C GLY A 88 3.29 3.32 -10.13
N ASP A 89 3.10 3.70 -8.87
CA ASP A 89 3.90 4.71 -8.19
C ASP A 89 4.12 4.34 -6.71
N GLY A 90 5.27 4.74 -6.17
CA GLY A 90 5.77 4.31 -4.87
C GLY A 90 6.14 5.48 -3.96
N TYR A 91 5.79 5.36 -2.69
CA TYR A 91 5.94 6.39 -1.67
C TYR A 91 6.57 5.81 -0.41
N LYS A 92 7.57 6.51 0.10
CA LYS A 92 8.14 6.26 1.43
C LYS A 92 7.50 7.21 2.42
N ILE A 93 6.79 6.69 3.41
CA ILE A 93 6.08 7.46 4.44
C ILE A 93 6.77 7.27 5.79
N SER A 94 7.17 8.35 6.44
CA SER A 94 7.75 8.30 7.79
C SER A 94 6.72 7.82 8.81
N LYS A 95 7.12 6.91 9.71
CA LYS A 95 6.27 6.48 10.84
C LYS A 95 6.14 7.55 11.93
N ASN A 96 7.10 8.48 11.99
CA ASN A 96 7.27 9.41 13.11
C ASN A 96 7.15 10.89 12.68
N SER A 97 6.74 11.17 11.44
CA SER A 97 6.53 12.53 10.94
C SER A 97 5.64 12.52 9.70
N ASP A 98 5.21 13.70 9.25
CA ASP A 98 4.41 13.85 8.03
C ASP A 98 5.28 13.94 6.75
N ARG A 99 6.55 13.55 6.86
CA ARG A 99 7.46 13.53 5.71
C ARG A 99 7.22 12.32 4.84
N TRP A 100 7.20 12.56 3.53
CA TRP A 100 7.17 11.53 2.51
C TRP A 100 8.24 11.79 1.42
N ASP A 101 8.62 10.75 0.69
CA ASP A 101 9.48 10.84 -0.50
C ASP A 101 8.98 9.88 -1.58
N SER A 102 9.05 10.30 -2.85
CA SER A 102 8.68 9.53 -4.05
C SER A 102 9.81 9.44 -5.08
N SER A 103 11.06 9.72 -4.67
CA SER A 103 12.21 9.75 -5.57
C SER A 103 12.39 8.44 -6.36
N PRO A 104 12.96 8.48 -7.59
CA PRO A 104 13.30 7.27 -8.34
C PRO A 104 14.20 6.28 -7.56
N LYS A 105 15.05 6.77 -6.65
CA LYS A 105 15.83 5.92 -5.73
C LYS A 105 14.95 5.22 -4.69
N SER A 106 13.87 5.86 -4.23
CA SER A 106 12.86 5.24 -3.36
C SER A 106 12.01 4.22 -4.13
N ARG A 107 11.73 4.44 -5.41
CA ARG A 107 11.10 3.44 -6.31
C ARG A 107 12.00 2.23 -6.58
N ALA A 108 13.29 2.45 -6.82
CA ALA A 108 14.28 1.38 -6.96
C ALA A 108 14.42 0.56 -5.67
N LYS A 109 14.38 1.21 -4.50
CA LYS A 109 14.36 0.52 -3.20
C LYS A 109 13.07 -0.25 -2.94
N ILE A 110 11.93 0.19 -3.47
CA ILE A 110 10.70 -0.60 -3.42
C ILE A 110 10.88 -1.85 -4.29
N MET A 111 11.39 -1.73 -5.51
CA MET A 111 11.66 -2.90 -6.38
C MET A 111 12.71 -3.86 -5.81
N GLU A 112 13.83 -3.35 -5.29
CA GLU A 112 14.86 -4.14 -4.61
C GLU A 112 14.31 -4.82 -3.33
N PHE A 113 13.49 -4.10 -2.55
CA PHE A 113 12.82 -4.67 -1.38
C PHE A 113 11.72 -5.69 -1.76
N LEU A 114 11.06 -5.53 -2.91
CA LEU A 114 10.08 -6.47 -3.46
C LEU A 114 10.74 -7.78 -3.91
N GLU A 115 11.92 -7.69 -4.53
CA GLU A 115 12.75 -8.84 -4.88
C GLU A 115 13.23 -9.61 -3.64
N ASP A 116 13.56 -8.89 -2.55
CA ASP A 116 14.05 -9.47 -1.29
C ASP A 116 12.95 -9.86 -0.27
N ASN A 117 11.72 -9.33 -0.40
CA ASN A 117 10.61 -9.56 0.53
C ASN A 117 9.30 -9.87 -0.21
N GLU A 118 9.07 -11.16 -0.44
CA GLU A 118 7.97 -11.69 -1.26
C GLU A 118 6.54 -11.26 -0.86
N LYS A 119 6.31 -10.76 0.37
CA LYS A 119 4.94 -10.52 0.87
C LYS A 119 4.79 -9.14 1.54
N PRO A 120 3.82 -8.31 1.09
CA PRO A 120 3.49 -7.08 1.78
C PRO A 120 2.91 -7.37 3.17
N VAL A 121 3.09 -6.44 4.10
CA VAL A 121 2.44 -6.51 5.43
C VAL A 121 0.97 -6.14 5.38
N PHE A 122 0.54 -5.52 4.28
CA PHE A 122 -0.85 -5.15 4.00
C PHE A 122 -1.10 -4.97 2.50
N GLU A 123 -2.28 -5.37 2.04
CA GLU A 123 -2.69 -5.25 0.63
C GLU A 123 -4.18 -4.89 0.52
N GLU A 124 -4.49 -3.93 -0.35
CA GLU A 124 -5.84 -3.57 -0.81
C GLU A 124 -5.96 -3.93 -2.29
N LYS A 125 -6.90 -4.81 -2.64
CA LYS A 125 -7.23 -5.18 -4.01
C LYS A 125 -8.60 -4.63 -4.38
N ASN A 126 -8.62 -3.45 -5.00
CA ASN A 126 -9.85 -2.76 -5.37
C ASN A 126 -10.25 -3.02 -6.84
N VAL A 127 -9.28 -3.34 -7.70
CA VAL A 127 -9.50 -3.60 -9.13
C VAL A 127 -8.78 -4.86 -9.59
N GLU A 128 -9.34 -5.51 -10.61
CA GLU A 128 -8.62 -6.52 -11.39
C GLU A 128 -7.66 -5.80 -12.35
N LEU A 129 -6.38 -6.15 -12.29
CA LEU A 129 -5.37 -5.53 -13.15
C LEU A 129 -5.35 -6.23 -14.50
N VAL A 130 -5.17 -5.46 -15.57
CA VAL A 130 -4.90 -6.04 -16.88
C VAL A 130 -3.62 -6.86 -16.79
N SER A 131 -3.66 -8.04 -17.42
CA SER A 131 -2.49 -8.89 -17.56
C SER A 131 -1.47 -8.14 -18.44
N ASP A 132 -0.34 -7.74 -17.87
CA ASP A 132 0.83 -7.39 -18.66
C ASP A 132 1.43 -8.71 -19.20
N ASP A 133 0.79 -9.33 -20.19
CA ASP A 133 1.34 -10.47 -20.95
C ASP A 133 2.48 -10.01 -21.89
N TYR A 134 3.38 -9.17 -21.37
CA TYR A 134 4.64 -8.79 -22.00
C TYR A 134 5.87 -9.33 -21.25
N ASP A 135 5.69 -10.03 -20.11
CA ASP A 135 6.78 -10.61 -19.31
C ASP A 135 7.04 -12.12 -19.57
N MET A 136 6.59 -12.69 -20.69
CA MET A 136 6.95 -14.07 -21.09
C MET A 136 7.29 -14.23 -22.59
N GLN A 137 8.25 -13.45 -23.10
CA GLN A 137 9.07 -13.84 -24.26
C GLN A 137 10.55 -13.53 -24.05
#